data_AF-X1CD81-F1
#
_entry.id   AF-X1CD81-F1
#
_cell.length_a   1.000
_cell.length_b   1.000
_cell.length_c   1.000
_cell.angle_alpha   90.00
_cell.angle_beta   90.00
_cell.angle_gamma   90.00
#
_symmetry.space_group_name_H-M   'P 1'
#
loop_
_entity.id
_entity.type
_entity.pdbx_description
1 polymer ?
#
loop_
_entity_poly.entity_id
_entity_poly.type
_entity_poly.pdbx_seq_one_letter_code
_entity_poly.pdbx_strand_id
1 'polypeptide(L)'
;SVSKYSYDESKKIFGFKELTPKKLIKNGMVWTVVFLFISTVTITTFIGEEDTTSTDQKILFYGQNMLGTWDIPEYGKYGREASGMFGLLPIYLTASGYECEIAVENITTFLNTIQPEIIINNTTNNNTNQSEYKTIERYVNLTDYVSIVQSTIVTEDLLKDVQVFVVVNINKSFSQNEKNVIYNFIEKGGSLLVLGDHTDVGGIQQPLNDLLDQAGIQFRFDSALPLDEKFRWLTSYQLLHHPIVSNIQSKDELQISVGASLDISYSSFPIIVGRYAFSDEGD
;
A
#
# COMPACT_ATOMS: atom_id res chain seq x y z
N SER A 1 26.80 -75.72 -13.80
CA SER A 1 26.67 -75.93 -12.34
C SER A 1 27.93 -75.40 -11.67
N VAL A 2 27.92 -74.12 -11.28
CA VAL A 2 29.06 -73.39 -10.75
C VAL A 2 28.56 -72.40 -9.67
N SER A 3 29.01 -72.62 -8.42
CA SER A 3 29.39 -71.59 -7.42
C SER A 3 28.28 -70.70 -6.80
N LYS A 4 28.40 -70.01 -5.66
CA LYS A 4 29.36 -69.85 -4.55
C LYS A 4 28.77 -68.75 -3.63
N TYR A 5 29.14 -68.74 -2.34
CA TYR A 5 29.14 -67.59 -1.38
C TYR A 5 27.77 -66.94 -1.00
N SER A 6 27.33 -66.86 0.26
CA SER A 6 27.89 -66.22 1.48
C SER A 6 28.20 -64.74 1.34
N TYR A 7 27.30 -63.87 1.82
CA TYR A 7 27.61 -62.71 2.69
C TYR A 7 26.30 -62.03 3.12
N ASP A 8 26.04 -61.95 4.43
CA ASP A 8 25.02 -61.07 5.02
C ASP A 8 25.78 -59.93 5.72
N GLU A 9 25.72 -58.74 5.12
CA GLU A 9 26.39 -57.55 5.61
C GLU A 9 25.41 -56.39 5.73
N SER A 10 25.27 -55.91 6.96
CA SER A 10 25.04 -54.51 7.31
C SER A 10 23.68 -53.87 6.97
N LYS A 11 22.82 -53.80 7.99
CA LYS A 11 22.17 -52.53 8.33
C LYS A 11 22.33 -52.25 9.82
N LYS A 12 23.32 -51.41 10.13
CA LYS A 12 23.42 -50.64 11.36
C LYS A 12 22.12 -49.83 11.51
N ILE A 13 21.21 -50.32 12.33
CA ILE A 13 20.10 -49.52 12.83
C ILE A 13 20.72 -48.48 13.76
N PHE A 14 20.54 -47.20 13.42
CA PHE A 14 20.88 -46.07 14.27
C PHE A 14 20.24 -46.29 15.65
N GLY A 15 21.08 -46.60 16.64
CA GLY A 15 20.65 -46.66 18.03
C GLY A 15 20.34 -45.26 18.52
N PHE A 16 19.07 -44.83 18.41
CA PHE A 16 18.55 -43.80 19.28
C PHE A 16 18.61 -44.34 20.71
N LYS A 17 19.63 -43.92 21.47
CA LYS A 17 19.60 -44.06 22.92
C LYS A 17 18.33 -43.36 23.40
N GLU A 18 17.39 -44.12 23.95
CA GLU A 18 16.25 -43.58 24.67
C GLU A 18 16.76 -42.55 25.69
N LEU A 19 16.47 -41.28 25.40
CA LEU A 19 16.70 -40.17 26.33
C LEU A 19 15.72 -40.35 27.48
N THR A 20 16.17 -41.03 28.53
CA THR A 20 15.41 -41.18 29.77
C THR A 20 15.03 -39.80 30.32
N PRO A 21 13.74 -39.52 30.59
CA PRO A 21 13.24 -38.18 30.95
C PRO A 21 13.89 -37.59 32.21
N LYS A 22 14.49 -38.43 33.06
CA LYS A 22 15.22 -37.99 34.26
C LYS A 22 16.48 -37.17 33.97
N LYS A 23 17.11 -37.29 32.80
CA LYS A 23 18.28 -36.46 32.43
C LYS A 23 17.89 -35.08 31.87
N LEU A 24 16.71 -34.95 31.25
CA LEU A 24 16.21 -33.65 30.78
C LEU A 24 15.85 -32.72 31.95
N ILE A 25 15.29 -33.27 33.03
CA ILE A 25 14.85 -32.50 34.20
C ILE A 25 16.04 -31.92 34.99
N LYS A 26 17.18 -32.62 35.03
CA LYS A 26 18.35 -32.18 35.83
C LYS A 26 18.97 -30.88 35.32
N ASN A 27 18.75 -30.54 34.05
CA ASN A 27 19.24 -29.31 33.41
C ASN A 27 18.10 -28.37 33.02
N GLY A 28 16.89 -28.55 33.57
CA GLY A 28 15.72 -27.73 33.23
C GLY A 28 15.99 -26.23 33.35
N MET A 29 16.71 -25.83 34.41
CA MET A 29 17.10 -24.43 34.62
C MET A 29 18.06 -23.90 33.54
N VAL A 30 19.00 -24.73 33.06
CA VAL A 30 19.92 -24.36 31.98
C VAL A 30 19.16 -24.15 30.67
N TRP A 31 18.24 -25.06 30.35
CA TRP A 31 17.40 -24.93 29.16
C TRP A 31 16.44 -23.75 29.25
N THR A 32 15.86 -23.47 30.42
CA THR A 32 15.04 -22.27 30.64
C THR A 32 15.87 -21.01 30.36
N VAL A 33 17.09 -20.91 30.90
CA VAL A 33 17.97 -19.74 30.64
C VAL A 33 18.35 -19.64 29.16
N VAL A 34 18.63 -20.76 28.49
CA VAL A 34 18.92 -20.78 27.04
C VAL A 34 17.72 -20.32 26.22
N PHE A 35 16.52 -20.80 26.51
CA PHE A 35 15.30 -20.36 25.81
C PHE A 35 14.95 -18.91 26.13
N LEU A 36 15.17 -18.44 27.37
CA LEU A 36 14.97 -17.04 27.74
C LEU A 36 15.99 -16.16 27.02
N PHE A 37 17.25 -16.59 26.90
CA PHE A 37 18.27 -15.87 26.16
C PHE A 37 17.98 -15.84 24.67
N ILE A 38 17.65 -16.98 24.05
CA ILE A 38 17.24 -17.04 22.64
C ILE A 38 16.00 -16.17 22.41
N SER A 39 14.99 -16.27 23.26
CA SER A 39 13.78 -15.44 23.17
C SER A 39 14.12 -13.96 23.34
N THR A 40 14.97 -13.59 24.29
CA THR A 40 15.40 -12.19 24.50
C THR A 40 16.17 -11.69 23.28
N VAL A 41 17.14 -12.45 22.77
CA VAL A 41 17.91 -12.11 21.56
C VAL A 41 16.98 -11.95 20.37
N THR A 42 16.08 -12.91 20.15
CA THR A 42 15.09 -12.88 19.07
C THR A 42 14.20 -11.64 19.20
N ILE A 43 13.67 -11.39 20.40
CA ILE A 43 12.87 -10.20 20.69
C ILE A 43 13.69 -8.93 20.43
N THR A 44 14.93 -8.82 20.89
CA THR A 44 15.76 -7.62 20.67
C THR A 44 16.16 -7.43 19.21
N THR A 45 16.39 -8.50 18.44
CA THR A 45 16.66 -8.39 17.00
C THR A 45 15.41 -8.01 16.18
N PHE A 46 14.21 -8.22 16.72
CA PHE A 46 12.95 -7.79 16.10
C PHE A 46 12.37 -6.50 16.69
N ILE A 47 12.81 -6.08 17.88
CA ILE A 47 12.34 -4.87 18.60
C ILE A 47 13.35 -3.71 18.53
N GLY A 48 14.55 -3.91 17.98
CA GLY A 48 15.62 -2.92 18.07
C GLY A 48 16.32 -2.65 16.76
N GLU A 49 15.67 -1.92 15.86
CA GLU A 49 16.27 -0.79 15.16
C GLU A 49 15.12 0.11 14.67
N GLU A 50 14.79 1.14 15.45
CA GLU A 50 14.24 2.36 14.85
C GLU A 50 15.38 2.89 13.98
N ASP A 51 15.44 2.39 12.73
CA ASP A 51 16.36 2.91 11.73
C ASP A 51 15.83 4.28 11.29
N THR A 52 15.94 5.23 12.20
CA THR A 52 15.80 6.64 11.90
C THR A 52 17.00 7.00 11.05
N THR A 53 16.81 6.92 9.73
CA THR A 53 17.62 7.42 8.61
C THR A 53 18.03 6.36 7.58
N SER A 54 17.06 5.76 6.90
CA SER A 54 17.21 5.49 5.46
C SER A 54 16.33 6.48 4.70
N THR A 55 16.93 7.58 4.27
CA THR A 55 16.32 8.66 3.48
C THR A 55 16.12 8.29 2.01
N ASP A 56 16.29 7.02 1.66
CA ASP A 56 16.40 6.55 0.28
C ASP A 56 15.24 5.64 -0.13
N GLN A 57 14.16 5.64 0.67
CA GLN A 57 12.95 4.88 0.34
C GLN A 57 12.11 5.65 -0.70
N LYS A 58 12.19 5.16 -1.93
CA LYS A 58 11.45 5.58 -3.10
C LYS A 58 10.07 4.94 -3.18
N ILE A 59 9.06 5.81 -3.26
CA ILE A 59 7.65 5.48 -3.47
C ILE A 59 7.27 5.93 -4.88
N LEU A 60 6.78 4.98 -5.68
CA LEU A 60 6.31 5.27 -7.03
C LEU A 60 4.79 5.22 -7.09
N PHE A 61 4.17 6.31 -7.53
CA PHE A 61 2.74 6.40 -7.79
C PHE A 61 2.45 6.16 -9.27
N TYR A 62 1.46 5.32 -9.56
CA TYR A 62 0.93 5.16 -10.91
C TYR A 62 0.00 6.33 -11.25
N GLY A 63 0.46 7.25 -12.08
CA GLY A 63 -0.22 8.50 -12.39
C GLY A 63 -1.20 8.45 -13.57
N GLN A 64 -1.52 7.27 -14.08
CA GLN A 64 -2.28 7.10 -15.33
C GLN A 64 -3.63 6.43 -15.07
N ASN A 65 -4.61 6.71 -15.94
CA ASN A 65 -5.91 6.04 -15.96
C ASN A 65 -6.63 6.04 -14.60
N MET A 66 -6.46 7.09 -13.80
CA MET A 66 -7.02 7.20 -12.45
C MET A 66 -8.36 7.95 -12.49
N LEU A 67 -9.36 7.44 -11.77
CA LEU A 67 -10.51 8.25 -11.37
C LEU A 67 -10.12 9.13 -10.17
N GLY A 68 -10.12 10.44 -10.41
CA GLY A 68 -9.61 11.44 -9.49
C GLY A 68 -8.50 12.25 -10.15
N THR A 69 -7.79 13.06 -9.37
CA THR A 69 -6.68 13.86 -9.87
C THR A 69 -5.50 13.87 -8.89
N TRP A 70 -4.33 14.21 -9.41
CA TRP A 70 -3.14 14.52 -8.59
C TRP A 70 -3.12 15.99 -8.18
N ASP A 71 -4.27 16.67 -8.25
CA ASP A 71 -4.38 18.05 -7.82
C ASP A 71 -4.16 18.17 -6.33
N ILE A 72 -3.68 19.35 -5.95
CA ILE A 72 -3.61 19.79 -4.57
C ILE A 72 -4.84 20.65 -4.31
N PRO A 73 -5.66 20.34 -3.28
CA PRO A 73 -6.79 21.17 -2.89
C PRO A 73 -6.38 22.62 -2.65
N GLU A 74 -7.22 23.55 -3.07
CA GLU A 74 -7.00 24.97 -2.82
C GLU A 74 -7.30 25.34 -1.37
N TYR A 75 -6.55 26.30 -0.82
CA TYR A 75 -6.83 26.78 0.52
C TYR A 75 -8.26 27.31 0.64
N GLY A 76 -8.98 26.84 1.65
CA GLY A 76 -10.39 27.18 1.89
C GLY A 76 -11.40 26.42 1.04
N LYS A 77 -10.97 25.57 0.10
CA LYS A 77 -11.84 24.67 -0.68
C LYS A 77 -11.55 23.22 -0.32
N TYR A 78 -12.19 22.77 0.75
CA TYR A 78 -12.02 21.42 1.29
C TYR A 78 -13.33 20.63 1.27
N GLY A 79 -13.25 19.35 1.60
CA GLY A 79 -14.41 18.46 1.67
C GLY A 79 -14.82 17.95 0.30
N ARG A 80 -16.11 18.03 -0.04
CA ARG A 80 -16.67 17.40 -1.26
C ARG A 80 -15.99 17.90 -2.54
N GLU A 81 -15.62 19.18 -2.60
CA GLU A 81 -14.95 19.78 -3.77
C GLU A 81 -13.50 19.28 -3.95
N ALA A 82 -12.89 18.73 -2.90
CA ALA A 82 -11.54 18.16 -2.92
C ALA A 82 -11.56 16.61 -2.94
N SER A 83 -12.73 16.00 -3.05
CA SER A 83 -12.86 14.54 -3.07
C SER A 83 -12.19 13.98 -4.33
N GLY A 84 -11.33 12.98 -4.16
CA GLY A 84 -10.58 12.38 -5.25
C GLY A 84 -9.32 13.15 -5.68
N MET A 85 -8.92 14.20 -4.94
CA MET A 85 -7.63 14.87 -5.12
C MET A 85 -6.56 14.22 -4.24
N PHE A 86 -5.60 13.54 -4.86
CA PHE A 86 -4.55 12.78 -4.18
C PHE A 86 -3.19 13.48 -4.16
N GLY A 87 -3.06 14.71 -4.67
CA GLY A 87 -1.78 15.41 -4.79
C GLY A 87 -1.07 15.69 -3.46
N LEU A 88 -1.81 15.80 -2.35
CA LEU A 88 -1.21 15.99 -1.02
C LEU A 88 -0.55 14.73 -0.45
N LEU A 89 -0.95 13.53 -0.90
CA LEU A 89 -0.39 12.27 -0.41
C LEU A 89 1.12 12.15 -0.66
N PRO A 90 1.63 12.29 -1.90
CA PRO A 90 3.07 12.24 -2.13
C PRO A 90 3.81 13.41 -1.47
N ILE A 91 3.19 14.59 -1.32
CA ILE A 91 3.80 15.71 -0.59
C ILE A 91 4.02 15.37 0.88
N TYR A 92 3.02 14.78 1.54
CA TYR A 92 3.13 14.37 2.94
C TYR A 92 4.23 13.32 3.13
N LEU A 93 4.35 12.37 2.20
CA LEU A 93 5.40 11.36 2.22
C LEU A 93 6.79 11.98 1.99
N THR A 94 6.94 12.89 1.02
CA THR A 94 8.19 13.63 0.85
C THR A 94 8.57 14.42 2.10
N ALA A 95 7.61 15.12 2.71
CA ALA A 95 7.84 15.85 3.96
C ALA A 95 8.20 14.92 5.14
N SER A 96 7.81 13.64 5.07
CA SER A 96 8.15 12.60 6.04
C SER A 96 9.50 11.91 5.75
N GLY A 97 10.21 12.30 4.69
CA GLY A 97 11.55 11.81 4.35
C GLY A 97 11.62 10.74 3.25
N TYR A 98 10.52 10.47 2.55
CA TYR A 98 10.49 9.53 1.42
C TYR A 98 10.78 10.23 0.09
N GLU A 99 11.42 9.53 -0.86
CA GLU A 99 11.50 10.02 -2.24
C GLU A 99 10.22 9.63 -2.98
N CYS A 100 9.47 10.58 -3.53
CA CYS A 100 8.24 10.29 -4.26
C CYS A 100 8.37 10.58 -5.75
N GLU A 101 7.96 9.62 -6.58
CA GLU A 101 7.84 9.75 -8.02
C GLU A 101 6.41 9.48 -8.49
N ILE A 102 5.95 10.17 -9.53
CA ILE A 102 4.70 9.84 -10.24
C ILE A 102 5.02 9.45 -11.68
N ALA A 103 4.66 8.23 -12.06
CA ALA A 103 4.82 7.71 -13.42
C ALA A 103 3.61 8.06 -14.29
N VAL A 104 3.84 8.82 -15.36
CA VAL A 104 2.80 9.35 -16.25
C VAL A 104 3.10 9.03 -17.71
N GLU A 105 2.07 8.95 -18.55
CA GLU A 105 2.24 8.67 -19.98
C GLU A 105 2.94 9.84 -20.70
N ASN A 106 2.55 11.07 -20.34
CA ASN A 106 3.04 12.29 -20.95
C ASN A 106 3.15 13.40 -19.89
N ILE A 107 4.38 13.86 -19.62
CA ILE A 107 4.65 14.86 -18.59
C ILE A 107 3.96 16.20 -18.91
N THR A 108 4.01 16.64 -20.17
CA THR A 108 3.43 17.92 -20.60
C THR A 108 1.92 17.93 -20.36
N THR A 109 1.21 16.90 -20.79
CA THR A 109 -0.23 16.78 -20.58
C THR A 109 -0.56 16.74 -19.10
N PHE A 110 0.18 15.93 -18.32
CA PHE A 110 -0.02 15.81 -16.88
C PHE A 110 0.14 17.14 -16.15
N LEU A 111 1.23 17.88 -16.41
CA LEU A 111 1.46 19.18 -15.80
C LEU A 111 0.41 20.21 -16.23
N ASN A 112 -0.05 20.19 -17.48
CA ASN A 112 -1.11 21.09 -17.93
C ASN A 112 -2.47 20.79 -17.31
N THR A 113 -2.74 19.53 -16.95
CA THR A 113 -3.98 19.16 -16.24
C THR A 113 -3.95 19.57 -14.76
N ILE A 114 -2.77 19.51 -14.14
CA ILE A 114 -2.63 19.71 -12.68
C ILE A 114 -2.32 21.17 -12.32
N GLN A 115 -1.74 21.93 -13.24
CA GLN A 115 -1.48 23.36 -13.07
C GLN A 115 -2.63 24.19 -13.66
N PRO A 116 -3.11 25.24 -12.97
CA PRO A 116 -4.16 26.09 -13.54
C PRO A 116 -3.73 26.65 -14.90
N GLU A 117 -4.62 26.56 -15.89
CA GLU A 117 -4.42 27.12 -17.23
C GLU A 117 -4.02 28.61 -17.14
N ILE A 118 -2.96 28.97 -17.87
CA ILE A 118 -2.71 30.37 -18.23
C ILE A 118 -3.80 30.77 -19.22
N ILE A 119 -4.90 31.33 -18.74
CA ILE A 119 -5.89 31.97 -19.62
C ILE A 119 -5.28 33.28 -20.12
N ILE A 120 -4.63 33.25 -21.28
CA ILE A 120 -4.26 34.46 -22.03
C ILE A 120 -5.52 34.97 -22.73
N ASN A 121 -6.24 35.89 -22.10
CA ASN A 121 -7.35 36.60 -22.74
C ASN A 121 -6.81 37.50 -23.85
N ASN A 122 -6.75 37.00 -25.09
CA ASN A 122 -6.56 37.83 -26.27
C ASN A 122 -7.89 38.47 -26.66
N THR A 123 -8.34 39.46 -25.90
CA THR A 123 -9.46 40.33 -26.31
C THR A 123 -8.90 41.60 -26.94
N THR A 124 -8.93 41.67 -28.27
CA THR A 124 -8.79 42.91 -29.02
C THR A 124 -9.98 43.80 -28.70
N ASN A 125 -9.80 44.75 -27.79
CA ASN A 125 -10.22 46.16 -27.89
C ASN A 125 -10.09 46.87 -26.54
N ASN A 126 -9.09 47.75 -26.47
CA ASN A 126 -9.00 48.96 -25.65
C ASN A 126 -9.18 48.86 -24.12
N ASN A 127 -8.03 49.06 -23.46
CA ASN A 127 -7.84 49.72 -22.16
C ASN A 127 -8.31 48.99 -20.90
N THR A 128 -7.70 47.84 -20.63
CA THR A 128 -6.79 47.59 -19.49
C THR A 128 -6.44 46.11 -19.57
N ASN A 129 -5.22 45.78 -20.01
CA ASN A 129 -4.71 44.42 -19.92
C ASN A 129 -4.39 44.15 -18.46
N GLN A 130 -5.41 43.81 -17.68
CA GLN A 130 -5.20 43.15 -16.41
C GLN A 130 -5.45 41.67 -16.65
N SER A 131 -4.37 40.92 -16.80
CA SER A 131 -4.38 39.48 -16.57
C SER A 131 -4.86 39.30 -15.14
N GLU A 132 -6.16 39.05 -14.96
CA GLU A 132 -6.70 38.79 -13.64
C GLU A 132 -6.32 37.36 -13.27
N TYR A 133 -5.15 37.27 -12.62
CA TYR A 133 -4.77 36.12 -11.85
C TYR A 133 -5.91 35.81 -10.87
N LYS A 134 -6.67 34.76 -11.13
CA LYS A 134 -7.16 33.95 -10.01
C LYS A 134 -6.01 33.04 -9.58
N THR A 135 -4.89 33.65 -9.16
CA THR A 135 -3.92 33.02 -8.28
C THR A 135 -4.66 32.83 -6.97
N ILE A 136 -5.53 31.81 -6.93
CA ILE A 136 -5.90 31.24 -5.65
C ILE A 136 -4.57 30.68 -5.18
N GLU A 137 -3.99 31.32 -4.17
CA GLU A 137 -2.64 31.11 -3.64
C GLU A 137 -2.43 29.62 -3.40
N ARG A 138 -1.96 28.90 -4.43
CA ARG A 138 -1.55 27.51 -4.28
C ARG A 138 -0.16 27.59 -3.66
N TYR A 139 -0.15 27.62 -2.33
CA TYR A 139 1.07 27.75 -1.52
C TYR A 139 2.06 26.59 -1.74
N VAL A 140 1.61 25.49 -2.36
CA VAL A 140 2.39 24.27 -2.55
C VAL A 140 2.21 23.78 -3.98
N ASN A 141 3.30 23.67 -4.72
CA ASN A 141 3.31 23.05 -6.04
C ASN A 141 3.78 21.59 -5.92
N LEU A 142 3.08 20.65 -6.58
CA LEU A 142 3.37 19.22 -6.52
C LEU A 142 4.82 18.92 -6.94
N THR A 143 5.30 19.59 -7.99
CA THR A 143 6.64 19.38 -8.54
C THR A 143 7.77 19.89 -7.66
N ASP A 144 7.47 20.65 -6.61
CA ASP A 144 8.47 21.08 -5.63
C ASP A 144 8.85 19.94 -4.67
N TYR A 145 8.02 18.89 -4.59
CA TYR A 145 8.15 17.77 -3.65
C TYR A 145 8.26 16.41 -4.34
N VAL A 146 7.87 16.32 -5.61
CA VAL A 146 7.66 15.03 -6.29
C VAL A 146 8.25 15.10 -7.69
N SER A 147 9.08 14.13 -8.04
CA SER A 147 9.60 13.98 -9.40
C SER A 147 8.57 13.28 -10.29
N ILE A 148 8.49 13.71 -11.55
CA ILE A 148 7.58 13.11 -12.54
C ILE A 148 8.41 12.35 -13.56
N VAL A 149 8.10 11.08 -13.75
CA VAL A 149 8.77 10.23 -14.73
C VAL A 149 7.81 9.83 -15.84
N GLN A 150 8.32 9.81 -17.06
CA GLN A 150 7.51 9.42 -18.22
C GLN A 150 7.62 7.92 -18.48
N SER A 151 6.51 7.20 -18.36
CA SER A 151 6.42 5.80 -18.78
C SER A 151 5.01 5.45 -19.20
N THR A 152 4.85 4.80 -20.35
CA THR A 152 3.54 4.40 -20.88
C THR A 152 3.06 3.04 -20.36
N ILE A 153 3.98 2.24 -19.81
CA ILE A 153 3.72 0.90 -19.26
C ILE A 153 4.56 0.68 -18.00
N VAL A 154 4.17 -0.29 -17.18
CA VAL A 154 4.97 -0.72 -16.02
C VAL A 154 6.06 -1.69 -16.46
N THR A 155 7.33 -1.36 -16.22
CA THR A 155 8.50 -2.18 -16.57
C THR A 155 9.36 -2.47 -15.34
N GLU A 156 10.25 -3.46 -15.42
CA GLU A 156 11.20 -3.75 -14.35
C GLU A 156 12.12 -2.55 -14.06
N ASP A 157 12.55 -1.84 -15.12
CA ASP A 157 13.37 -0.63 -14.97
C ASP A 157 12.63 0.50 -14.26
N LEU A 158 11.30 0.64 -14.48
CA LEU A 158 10.49 1.64 -13.80
C LEU A 158 10.37 1.35 -12.30
N LEU A 159 10.26 0.06 -11.93
CA LEU A 159 10.17 -0.38 -10.54
C LEU A 159 11.54 -0.60 -9.89
N LYS A 160 12.62 -0.29 -10.60
CA LYS A 160 13.98 -0.43 -10.08
C LYS A 160 14.20 0.58 -8.94
N ASP A 161 14.75 0.07 -7.84
CA ASP A 161 15.07 0.84 -6.63
C ASP A 161 13.82 1.45 -5.94
N VAL A 162 12.61 1.08 -6.38
CA VAL A 162 11.33 1.41 -5.71
C VAL A 162 11.11 0.44 -4.54
N GLN A 163 10.57 0.93 -3.43
CA GLN A 163 10.17 0.07 -2.30
C GLN A 163 8.65 -0.10 -2.25
N VAL A 164 7.90 0.94 -2.61
CA VAL A 164 6.44 0.90 -2.63
C VAL A 164 5.91 1.40 -3.97
N PHE A 165 5.13 0.56 -4.66
CA PHE A 165 4.35 0.95 -5.81
C PHE A 165 2.90 1.22 -5.38
N VAL A 166 2.36 2.38 -5.74
CA VAL A 166 1.03 2.83 -5.31
C VAL A 166 0.10 2.95 -6.52
N VAL A 167 -1.05 2.31 -6.44
CA VAL A 167 -2.10 2.34 -7.46
C VAL A 167 -3.39 2.86 -6.81
N VAL A 168 -4.00 3.87 -7.43
CA VAL A 168 -5.21 4.52 -6.90
C VAL A 168 -6.28 4.54 -7.99
N ASN A 169 -7.47 4.01 -7.70
CA ASN A 169 -8.69 4.15 -8.51
C ASN A 169 -8.48 4.01 -10.03
N ILE A 170 -7.72 3.01 -10.48
CA ILE A 170 -7.47 2.83 -11.92
C ILE A 170 -8.74 2.36 -12.64
N ASN A 171 -9.04 2.96 -13.80
CA ASN A 171 -10.17 2.60 -14.65
C ASN A 171 -9.77 1.75 -15.87
N LYS A 172 -8.51 1.32 -15.91
CA LYS A 172 -7.96 0.47 -16.97
C LYS A 172 -7.10 -0.62 -16.35
N SER A 173 -7.40 -1.88 -16.70
CA SER A 173 -6.62 -3.03 -16.26
C SER A 173 -5.19 -2.96 -16.83
N PHE A 174 -4.22 -3.37 -16.02
CA PHE A 174 -2.85 -3.62 -16.49
C PHE A 174 -2.84 -4.79 -17.46
N SER A 175 -1.94 -4.75 -18.44
CA SER A 175 -1.70 -5.92 -19.30
C SER A 175 -1.15 -7.09 -18.47
N GLN A 176 -1.27 -8.32 -18.98
CA GLN A 176 -0.71 -9.49 -18.29
C GLN A 176 0.81 -9.37 -18.05
N ASN A 177 1.54 -8.73 -18.98
CA ASN A 177 2.97 -8.50 -18.83
C ASN A 177 3.26 -7.51 -17.67
N GLU A 178 2.50 -6.42 -17.58
CA GLU A 178 2.64 -5.46 -16.48
C GLU A 178 2.28 -6.09 -15.14
N LYS A 179 1.20 -6.89 -15.07
CA LYS A 179 0.87 -7.65 -13.86
C LYS A 179 2.03 -8.57 -13.45
N ASN A 180 2.62 -9.31 -14.39
CA ASN A 180 3.77 -10.17 -14.09
C ASN A 180 4.98 -9.36 -13.56
N VAL A 181 5.24 -8.17 -14.11
CA VAL A 181 6.29 -7.26 -13.62
C VAL A 181 6.00 -6.79 -12.19
N ILE A 182 4.77 -6.35 -11.91
CA ILE A 182 4.34 -5.89 -10.59
C ILE A 182 4.46 -7.02 -9.56
N TYR A 183 4.00 -8.23 -9.89
CA TYR A 183 4.09 -9.36 -8.98
C TYR A 183 5.52 -9.86 -8.78
N ASN A 184 6.36 -9.87 -9.82
CA ASN A 184 7.80 -10.13 -9.68
C ASN A 184 8.49 -9.10 -8.78
N PHE A 185 8.07 -7.83 -8.84
CA PHE A 185 8.54 -6.79 -7.92
C PHE A 185 8.15 -7.10 -6.46
N ILE A 186 6.90 -7.52 -6.22
CA ILE A 186 6.45 -7.93 -4.88
C ILE A 186 7.23 -9.15 -4.38
N GLU A 187 7.39 -10.18 -5.22
CA GLU A 187 8.15 -11.39 -4.88
C GLU A 187 9.62 -11.11 -4.54
N LYS A 188 10.20 -10.04 -5.10
CA LYS A 188 11.56 -9.56 -4.80
C LYS A 188 11.65 -8.67 -3.56
N GLY A 189 10.54 -8.47 -2.83
CA GLY A 189 10.50 -7.70 -1.58
C GLY A 189 9.93 -6.28 -1.72
N GLY A 190 9.47 -5.90 -2.91
CA GLY A 190 8.69 -4.68 -3.10
C GLY A 190 7.30 -4.76 -2.45
N SER A 191 6.70 -3.61 -2.17
CA SER A 191 5.34 -3.52 -1.62
C SER A 191 4.38 -2.86 -2.61
N LEU A 192 3.15 -3.36 -2.70
CA LEU A 192 2.08 -2.78 -3.49
C LEU A 192 1.01 -2.21 -2.55
N LEU A 193 0.70 -0.93 -2.67
CA LEU A 193 -0.45 -0.30 -2.02
C LEU A 193 -1.52 0.00 -3.08
N VAL A 194 -2.72 -0.55 -2.88
CA VAL A 194 -3.87 -0.31 -3.76
C VAL A 194 -4.97 0.42 -2.99
N LEU A 195 -5.40 1.56 -3.53
CA LEU A 195 -6.51 2.36 -3.01
C LEU A 195 -7.66 2.32 -4.01
N GLY A 196 -8.85 1.97 -3.53
CA GLY A 196 -10.07 1.84 -4.33
C GLY A 196 -11.26 2.53 -3.66
N ASP A 197 -12.16 3.07 -4.47
CA ASP A 197 -13.43 3.65 -4.03
C ASP A 197 -14.60 2.65 -4.15
N HIS A 198 -15.70 2.95 -3.45
CA HIS A 198 -16.90 2.14 -3.32
C HIS A 198 -17.90 2.25 -4.47
N THR A 199 -17.79 3.31 -5.28
CA THR A 199 -18.86 3.71 -6.20
C THR A 199 -18.82 3.01 -7.56
N ASP A 200 -17.74 2.29 -7.87
CA ASP A 200 -17.39 1.80 -9.22
C ASP A 200 -17.56 2.84 -10.34
N VAL A 201 -17.50 4.14 -9.99
CA VAL A 201 -17.61 5.21 -10.98
C VAL A 201 -16.45 5.06 -11.97
N GLY A 202 -16.77 5.12 -13.26
CA GLY A 202 -15.76 4.92 -14.30
C GLY A 202 -15.24 3.48 -14.41
N GLY A 203 -15.88 2.49 -13.78
CA GLY A 203 -15.52 1.08 -13.90
C GLY A 203 -14.18 0.74 -13.24
N ILE A 204 -13.87 1.38 -12.11
CA ILE A 204 -12.59 1.23 -11.41
C ILE A 204 -12.47 -0.09 -10.64
N GLN A 205 -13.58 -0.72 -10.28
CA GLN A 205 -13.58 -1.94 -9.47
C GLN A 205 -12.94 -3.11 -10.20
N GLN A 206 -13.31 -3.36 -11.46
CA GLN A 206 -12.79 -4.50 -12.21
C GLN A 206 -11.27 -4.43 -12.41
N PRO A 207 -10.67 -3.30 -12.83
CA PRO A 207 -9.22 -3.14 -12.92
C PRO A 207 -8.48 -3.35 -11.60
N LEU A 208 -9.02 -2.84 -10.50
CA LEU A 208 -8.43 -3.02 -9.17
C LEU A 208 -8.49 -4.50 -8.72
N ASN A 209 -9.64 -5.15 -8.94
CA ASN A 209 -9.81 -6.57 -8.63
C ASN A 209 -8.94 -7.46 -9.51
N ASP A 210 -8.78 -7.14 -10.80
CA ASP A 210 -7.88 -7.86 -11.71
C ASP A 210 -6.40 -7.75 -11.29
N LEU A 211 -6.00 -6.60 -10.73
CA LEU A 211 -4.67 -6.43 -10.15
C LEU A 211 -4.50 -7.25 -8.88
N LEU A 212 -5.51 -7.31 -8.00
CA LEU A 212 -5.43 -7.92 -6.67
C LEU A 212 -5.79 -9.42 -6.61
N ASP A 213 -6.24 -10.02 -7.71
CA ASP A 213 -6.70 -11.41 -7.79
C ASP A 213 -5.71 -12.40 -7.16
N GLN A 214 -4.41 -12.28 -7.46
CA GLN A 214 -3.39 -13.21 -6.92
C GLN A 214 -3.14 -13.01 -5.41
N ALA A 215 -3.41 -11.82 -4.87
CA ALA A 215 -3.37 -11.56 -3.44
C ALA A 215 -4.62 -12.12 -2.72
N GLY A 216 -5.65 -12.52 -3.46
CA GLY A 216 -6.91 -13.00 -2.92
C GLY A 216 -7.65 -11.91 -2.15
N ILE A 217 -7.65 -10.70 -2.69
CA ILE A 217 -8.35 -9.52 -2.17
C ILE A 217 -9.25 -8.99 -3.30
N GLN A 218 -10.51 -8.68 -2.97
CA GLN A 218 -11.47 -8.16 -3.92
C GLN A 218 -12.29 -7.02 -3.29
N PHE A 219 -12.35 -5.87 -3.96
CA PHE A 219 -13.31 -4.81 -3.68
C PHE A 219 -14.72 -5.29 -4.01
N ARG A 220 -15.62 -5.19 -3.03
CA ARG A 220 -17.06 -5.42 -3.22
C ARG A 220 -17.72 -4.17 -3.79
N PHE A 221 -18.83 -4.37 -4.49
CA PHE A 221 -19.69 -3.25 -4.92
C PHE A 221 -20.69 -2.94 -3.82
N ASP A 222 -20.20 -2.25 -2.79
CA ASP A 222 -21.00 -1.88 -1.62
C ASP A 222 -20.47 -0.59 -0.97
N SER A 223 -21.30 0.00 -0.11
CA SER A 223 -20.86 1.03 0.84
C SER A 223 -20.76 0.40 2.23
N ALA A 224 -19.54 0.31 2.77
CA ALA A 224 -19.36 0.00 4.17
C ALA A 224 -19.79 1.22 5.01
N LEU A 225 -20.73 1.03 5.93
CA LEU A 225 -21.31 2.10 6.74
C LEU A 225 -21.32 1.74 8.23
N PRO A 226 -20.90 2.67 9.12
CA PRO A 226 -20.97 2.45 10.56
C PRO A 226 -22.41 2.59 11.06
N LEU A 227 -22.81 1.79 12.06
CA LEU A 227 -24.11 1.92 12.72
C LEU A 227 -24.16 3.09 13.72
N ASP A 228 -23.02 3.52 14.26
CA ASP A 228 -22.96 4.66 15.17
C ASP A 228 -22.97 5.97 14.37
N GLU A 229 -24.11 6.67 14.35
CA GLU A 229 -24.24 7.94 13.62
C GLU A 229 -23.39 9.06 14.22
N LYS A 230 -23.11 9.02 15.53
CA LYS A 230 -22.43 10.10 16.24
C LYS A 230 -20.92 9.98 16.14
N PHE A 231 -20.38 8.79 16.41
CA PHE A 231 -18.95 8.54 16.43
C PHE A 231 -18.45 7.80 15.17
N ARG A 232 -19.37 7.39 14.28
CA ARG A 232 -19.05 6.82 12.96
C ARG A 232 -18.11 5.64 13.12
N TRP A 233 -17.08 5.56 12.28
CA TRP A 233 -16.11 4.47 12.30
C TRP A 233 -15.32 4.35 13.61
N LEU A 234 -15.17 5.43 14.39
CA LEU A 234 -14.35 5.42 15.62
C LEU A 234 -14.77 4.32 16.62
N THR A 235 -16.08 4.04 16.70
CA THR A 235 -16.67 2.98 17.52
C THR A 235 -17.06 1.75 16.71
N SER A 236 -17.02 1.83 15.39
CA SER A 236 -17.48 0.80 14.45
C SER A 236 -16.35 0.06 13.70
N TYR A 237 -15.11 0.08 14.20
CA TYR A 237 -14.05 -0.80 13.71
C TYR A 237 -13.20 -1.43 14.82
N GLN A 238 -12.56 -2.52 14.45
CA GLN A 238 -11.48 -3.18 15.20
C GLN A 238 -10.21 -3.20 14.35
N LEU A 239 -9.09 -2.82 14.97
CA LEU A 239 -7.75 -3.07 14.43
C LEU A 239 -7.30 -4.46 14.88
N LEU A 240 -6.87 -5.28 13.94
CA LEU A 240 -6.18 -6.52 14.25
C LEU A 240 -4.68 -6.24 14.44
N HIS A 241 -4.05 -7.00 15.33
CA HIS A 241 -2.63 -6.81 15.64
C HIS A 241 -1.77 -7.11 14.41
N HIS A 242 -1.08 -6.08 13.90
CA HIS A 242 -0.18 -6.16 12.77
C HIS A 242 0.92 -5.09 12.90
N PRO A 243 2.18 -5.33 12.45
CA PRO A 243 3.24 -4.32 12.53
C PRO A 243 2.89 -2.98 11.87
N ILE A 244 2.10 -2.97 10.79
CA ILE A 244 1.64 -1.75 10.10
C ILE A 244 0.86 -0.79 11.03
N VAL A 245 0.19 -1.32 12.07
CA VAL A 245 -0.58 -0.49 13.01
C VAL A 245 0.16 -0.19 14.31
N SER A 246 1.44 -0.58 14.42
CA SER A 246 2.21 -0.48 15.67
C SER A 246 2.39 0.94 16.19
N ASN A 247 2.44 1.93 15.28
CA ASN A 247 2.66 3.33 15.63
C ASN A 247 1.36 4.14 15.78
N ILE A 248 0.20 3.53 15.55
CA ILE A 248 -1.11 4.18 15.76
C ILE A 248 -1.39 4.21 17.25
N GLN A 249 -1.31 5.40 17.88
CA GLN A 249 -1.47 5.55 19.33
C GLN A 249 -2.93 5.60 19.75
N SER A 250 -3.80 6.12 18.88
CA SER A 250 -5.22 6.23 19.16
C SER A 250 -6.10 5.99 17.94
N LYS A 251 -7.35 5.56 18.20
CA LYS A 251 -8.31 5.20 17.13
C LYS A 251 -8.73 6.39 16.26
N ASP A 252 -8.62 7.61 16.75
CA ASP A 252 -8.97 8.84 16.03
C ASP A 252 -7.92 9.27 15.00
N GLU A 253 -6.73 8.67 15.00
CA GLU A 253 -5.74 8.84 13.93
C GLU A 253 -6.22 8.22 12.61
N LEU A 254 -7.07 7.19 12.67
CA LEU A 254 -7.67 6.57 11.50
C LEU A 254 -9.03 7.20 11.19
N GLN A 255 -9.06 8.02 10.15
CA GLN A 255 -10.28 8.66 9.67
C GLN A 255 -10.77 7.97 8.39
N ILE A 256 -11.80 7.13 8.55
CA ILE A 256 -12.50 6.48 7.46
C ILE A 256 -13.83 7.21 7.27
N SER A 257 -14.19 7.51 6.02
CA SER A 257 -15.49 8.10 5.68
C SER A 257 -16.44 7.00 5.21
N VAL A 258 -16.43 6.70 3.91
CA VAL A 258 -17.16 5.61 3.26
C VAL A 258 -16.18 4.97 2.28
N GLY A 259 -16.23 3.65 2.15
CA GLY A 259 -15.40 2.88 1.23
C GLY A 259 -16.03 1.51 0.99
N ALA A 260 -15.50 0.77 0.03
CA ALA A 260 -15.94 -0.59 -0.25
C ALA A 260 -15.41 -1.51 0.84
N SER A 261 -16.23 -2.49 1.24
CA SER A 261 -15.73 -3.62 1.99
C SER A 261 -14.94 -4.57 1.07
N LEU A 262 -14.09 -5.40 1.67
CA LEU A 262 -13.19 -6.28 0.93
C LEU A 262 -13.57 -7.74 1.20
N ASP A 263 -13.73 -8.52 0.13
CA ASP A 263 -13.67 -9.97 0.20
C ASP A 263 -12.20 -10.40 0.22
N ILE A 264 -11.86 -11.29 1.16
CA ILE A 264 -10.50 -11.77 1.36
C ILE A 264 -10.48 -13.30 1.47
N SER A 265 -9.45 -13.91 0.90
CA SER A 265 -9.20 -15.35 0.98
C SER A 265 -8.07 -15.69 1.96
N TYR A 266 -7.85 -16.97 2.27
CA TYR A 266 -6.96 -17.41 3.35
C TYR A 266 -5.49 -16.93 3.27
N SER A 267 -5.03 -16.48 2.11
CA SER A 267 -3.67 -15.93 1.94
C SER A 267 -3.54 -14.47 2.39
N SER A 268 -4.64 -13.74 2.55
CA SER A 268 -4.63 -12.33 2.97
C SER A 268 -5.10 -12.17 4.43
N PHE A 269 -4.60 -11.12 5.09
CA PHE A 269 -4.88 -10.85 6.50
C PHE A 269 -5.55 -9.48 6.65
N PRO A 270 -6.76 -9.38 7.23
CA PRO A 270 -7.41 -8.10 7.42
C PRO A 270 -6.74 -7.31 8.55
N ILE A 271 -6.40 -6.05 8.30
CA ILE A 271 -5.83 -5.17 9.33
C ILE A 271 -6.94 -4.38 10.04
N ILE A 272 -7.94 -3.91 9.28
CA ILE A 272 -9.10 -3.17 9.77
C ILE A 272 -10.34 -4.01 9.48
N VAL A 273 -11.16 -4.26 10.51
CA VAL A 273 -12.42 -5.00 10.39
C VAL A 273 -13.56 -4.15 10.91
N GLY A 274 -14.58 -3.94 10.08
CA GLY A 274 -15.82 -3.28 10.49
C GLY A 274 -16.52 -4.08 11.60
N ARG A 275 -16.89 -3.40 12.70
CA ARG A 275 -17.65 -3.94 13.82
C ARG A 275 -18.85 -3.04 14.03
N TYR A 276 -20.04 -3.58 14.27
CA TYR A 276 -21.24 -2.72 14.39
C TYR A 276 -21.37 -1.79 13.16
N ALA A 277 -21.23 -2.40 11.99
CA ALA A 277 -21.27 -1.78 10.68
C ALA A 277 -22.05 -2.71 9.75
N PHE A 278 -22.54 -2.16 8.64
CA PHE A 278 -23.22 -2.92 7.60
C PHE A 278 -22.62 -2.59 6.23
N SER A 279 -22.87 -3.48 5.28
CA SER A 279 -22.56 -3.32 3.87
C SER A 279 -23.89 -3.01 3.18
N ASP A 280 -23.99 -1.83 2.58
CA ASP A 280 -25.10 -1.43 1.73
C ASP A 280 -24.74 -1.79 0.29
N GLU A 281 -25.38 -2.84 -0.25
CA GLU A 281 -25.07 -3.36 -1.58
C GLU A 281 -25.38 -2.29 -2.65
N GLY A 282 -24.49 -2.15 -3.64
CA GLY A 282 -24.74 -1.27 -4.78
C GLY A 282 -25.79 -1.85 -5.74
N ASP A 283 -26.62 -0.98 -6.31
CA ASP A 283 -27.63 -1.29 -7.33
C ASP A 283 -27.07 -1.18 -8.77
#